data_AF-A0A925MQZ9-F1
#
_entry.id   AF-A0A925MQZ9-F1
#
_cell.length_a   1.000
_cell.length_b   1.000
_cell.length_c   1.000
_cell.angle_alpha   90.00
_cell.angle_beta   90.00
_cell.angle_gamma   90.00
#
_symmetry.space_group_name_H-M   'P 1'
#
loop_
_entity.id
_entity.type
_entity.pdbx_description
1 polymer ?
#
loop_
_entity_poly.entity_id
_entity_poly.type
_entity_poly.pdbx_seq_one_letter_code
_entity_poly.pdbx_strand_id
1 'polypeptide(L)'
;MSAVRLESQPAMQESVTPDPALQAIVAHNGPVLLDLDETLYLRNSTEDFIDSARPATLALIAMRLLDAIKPWRWTGGDKTRDVWRVRCILALFPWTKDLWRKRVATLAIDAANAPLISAVKMRVGAVNAHATVITTLGFQSVVAPLVAALGLAQLRIVAARSSTFADRRDGKLRMVVNALGNETVRRALVLTDSNEDEALLNACAVPLQVIWPNAKFRPALSDLYLPGQYMTQVKRPGERYIARGILQEDFALWVLGSISLASQPISHVLGLLFLLVSFWAVYEQGYVDNDRIAARYEHDPKLSDEFRSTPAATPRWAPWIWALGSGAIAVLLLRSSTGAEAYDFLKWLAVLVATYGGFAFYNRFDKATRIWCYSGLQFARGAAFVALVPITLIGAIAVGAHVLAKWVPYYIYRLGGKDWPSASHFVTRLLFFMILTVLVGLASGFSAIWGWSFAALLAWNVFRARHELSATLAAAKRLDTPPR
;
A
#
# COMPACT_ATOMS: atom_id res chain seq x y z
N MET A 1 -8.52 -53.91 -6.37
CA MET A 1 -7.23 -53.81 -5.67
C MET A 1 -7.09 -52.39 -5.14
N SER A 2 -7.25 -52.27 -3.83
CA SER A 2 -7.15 -51.04 -3.06
C SER A 2 -5.71 -50.54 -2.98
N ALA A 3 -5.52 -49.23 -3.11
CA ALA A 3 -4.38 -48.54 -2.50
C ALA A 3 -4.86 -47.14 -2.10
N VAL A 4 -5.45 -47.08 -0.91
CA VAL A 4 -5.69 -45.85 -0.16
C VAL A 4 -4.32 -45.28 0.22
N ARG A 5 -3.88 -44.21 -0.43
CA ARG A 5 -2.83 -43.34 0.10
C ARG A 5 -3.48 -42.43 1.12
N LEU A 6 -3.42 -42.82 2.39
CA LEU A 6 -3.54 -41.89 3.50
C LEU A 6 -2.25 -41.05 3.49
N GLU A 7 -2.29 -39.90 2.83
CA GLU A 7 -1.37 -38.82 3.15
C GLU A 7 -1.66 -38.39 4.59
N SER A 8 -0.82 -38.83 5.51
CA SER A 8 -0.78 -38.29 6.86
C SER A 8 -0.41 -36.81 6.76
N GLN A 9 -1.41 -35.94 6.88
CA GLN A 9 -1.16 -34.55 7.22
C GLN A 9 -0.35 -34.53 8.52
N PRO A 10 0.82 -33.85 8.58
CA PRO A 10 1.49 -33.66 9.85
C PRO A 10 0.52 -32.93 10.78
N ALA A 11 0.29 -33.49 11.96
CA ALA A 11 -0.54 -32.88 12.98
C ALA A 11 -0.01 -31.46 13.23
N MET A 12 -0.83 -30.43 12.98
CA MET A 12 -0.52 -29.08 13.45
C MET A 12 -0.26 -29.17 14.94
N GLN A 13 0.97 -28.87 15.35
CA GLN A 13 1.33 -28.82 16.76
C GLN A 13 0.48 -27.72 17.39
N GLU A 14 -0.41 -28.09 18.32
CA GLU A 14 -1.24 -27.09 19.00
C GLU A 14 -0.34 -26.14 19.79
N SER A 15 -0.59 -24.83 19.66
CA SER A 15 0.16 -23.80 20.36
C SER A 15 0.01 -23.96 21.88
N VAL A 16 1.12 -23.93 22.60
CA VAL A 16 1.15 -24.00 24.06
C VAL A 16 0.83 -22.61 24.63
N THR A 17 0.11 -22.57 25.75
CA THR A 17 -0.14 -21.31 26.45
C THR A 17 1.15 -20.74 27.08
N PRO A 18 1.22 -19.43 27.37
CA PRO A 18 2.44 -18.83 27.92
C PRO A 18 2.96 -19.47 29.22
N ASP A 19 2.10 -19.77 30.20
CA ASP A 19 2.55 -20.19 31.53
C ASP A 19 3.30 -21.54 31.54
N PRO A 20 2.80 -22.62 30.89
CA PRO A 20 3.56 -23.87 30.78
C PRO A 20 4.91 -23.69 30.07
N ALA A 21 4.98 -22.83 29.06
CA ALA A 21 6.22 -22.57 28.34
C ALA A 21 7.27 -21.88 29.22
N LEU A 22 6.85 -20.92 30.05
CA LEU A 22 7.72 -20.26 31.03
C LEU A 22 8.29 -21.26 32.04
N GLN A 23 7.45 -22.18 32.53
CA GLN A 23 7.88 -23.23 33.46
C GLN A 23 8.87 -24.21 32.80
N ALA A 24 8.58 -24.64 31.57
CA ALA A 24 9.44 -25.54 30.82
C ALA A 24 10.84 -24.94 30.58
N ILE A 25 10.94 -23.63 30.31
CA ILE A 25 12.23 -22.93 30.18
C ILE A 25 13.03 -22.99 31.46
N VAL A 26 12.41 -22.79 32.63
CA VAL A 26 13.12 -22.83 33.91
C VAL A 26 13.57 -24.26 34.24
N ALA A 27 12.71 -25.25 33.97
CA ALA A 27 12.93 -26.65 34.36
C ALA A 27 13.86 -27.46 33.43
N HIS A 28 14.01 -27.06 32.16
CA HIS A 28 14.79 -27.84 31.19
C HIS A 28 16.27 -27.93 31.60
N ASN A 29 16.92 -29.09 31.49
CA ASN A 29 18.34 -29.20 31.86
C ASN A 29 19.30 -29.02 30.66
N GLY A 30 18.76 -28.97 29.44
CA GLY A 30 19.54 -28.88 28.20
C GLY A 30 19.69 -27.46 27.64
N PRO A 31 20.21 -27.34 26.40
CA PRO A 31 20.23 -26.09 25.67
C PRO A 31 18.82 -25.51 25.48
N VAL A 32 18.69 -24.20 25.51
CA VAL A 32 17.44 -23.47 25.23
C VAL A 32 17.69 -22.50 24.08
N LEU A 33 16.93 -22.66 22.99
CA LEU A 33 16.97 -21.81 21.83
C LEU A 33 15.72 -20.93 21.82
N LEU A 34 15.91 -19.62 21.91
CA LEU A 34 14.83 -18.65 22.03
C LEU A 34 14.72 -17.84 20.75
N ASP A 35 13.53 -17.74 20.19
CA ASP A 35 13.26 -16.72 19.18
C ASP A 35 13.26 -15.32 19.77
N LEU A 36 13.54 -14.33 18.92
CA LEU A 36 13.58 -12.93 19.33
C LEU A 36 12.28 -12.21 18.98
N ASP A 37 12.00 -12.08 17.69
CA ASP A 37 10.88 -11.30 17.17
C ASP A 37 9.57 -11.98 17.57
N GLU A 38 8.60 -11.19 18.01
CA GLU A 38 7.28 -11.63 18.52
C GLU A 38 7.31 -12.65 19.70
N THR A 39 8.50 -12.99 20.20
CA THR A 39 8.74 -13.88 21.35
C THR A 39 9.40 -13.15 22.54
N LEU A 40 10.71 -12.89 22.51
CA LEU A 40 11.41 -12.11 23.56
C LEU A 40 11.12 -10.62 23.45
N TYR A 41 11.02 -10.15 22.21
CA TYR A 41 10.63 -8.81 21.82
C TYR A 41 9.27 -8.90 21.15
N LEU A 42 8.22 -8.31 21.73
CA LEU A 42 6.82 -8.48 21.31
C LEU A 42 6.47 -7.73 20.00
N ARG A 43 7.47 -7.45 19.17
CA ARG A 43 7.36 -6.82 17.85
C ARG A 43 8.41 -7.42 16.90
N ASN A 44 8.44 -6.93 15.67
CA ASN A 44 9.43 -7.33 14.68
C ASN A 44 10.61 -6.36 14.64
N SER A 45 11.81 -6.81 15.02
CA SER A 45 13.03 -6.00 15.06
C SER A 45 13.47 -5.46 13.70
N THR A 46 13.18 -6.20 12.62
CA THR A 46 13.53 -5.76 11.25
C THR A 46 12.64 -4.59 10.82
N GLU A 47 11.33 -4.66 11.07
CA GLU A 47 10.41 -3.56 10.78
C GLU A 47 10.74 -2.31 11.61
N ASP A 48 10.96 -2.44 12.92
CA ASP A 48 11.30 -1.31 13.79
C ASP A 48 12.67 -0.67 13.44
N PHE A 49 13.62 -1.47 12.93
CA PHE A 49 14.87 -0.95 12.38
C PHE A 49 14.64 -0.09 11.12
N ILE A 50 13.87 -0.60 10.15
CA ILE A 50 13.56 0.13 8.91
C ILE A 50 12.77 1.41 9.25
N ASP A 51 11.87 1.35 10.23
CA ASP A 51 11.08 2.50 10.69
C ASP A 51 11.94 3.63 11.30
N SER A 52 13.18 3.32 11.68
CA SER A 52 14.15 4.30 12.18
C SER A 52 14.83 5.10 11.06
N ALA A 53 14.64 4.73 9.79
CA ALA A 53 15.26 5.41 8.66
C ALA A 53 14.77 6.85 8.52
N ARG A 54 15.70 7.76 8.23
CA ARG A 54 15.42 9.19 8.01
C ARG A 54 16.19 9.68 6.79
N PRO A 55 15.65 10.58 5.94
CA PRO A 55 14.27 11.07 5.93
C PRO A 55 13.27 9.95 5.64
N ALA A 56 12.23 9.85 6.48
CA ALA A 56 11.37 8.67 6.53
C ALA A 56 10.56 8.48 5.23
N THR A 57 10.15 9.59 4.60
CA THR A 57 9.44 9.59 3.31
C THR A 57 10.29 9.00 2.18
N LEU A 58 11.58 9.34 2.11
CA LEU A 58 12.48 8.79 1.09
C LEU A 58 12.71 7.29 1.32
N ALA A 59 12.84 6.88 2.58
CA ALA A 59 12.92 5.47 2.94
C ALA A 59 11.66 4.71 2.51
N LEU A 60 10.47 5.29 2.72
CA LEU A 60 9.22 4.68 2.27
C LEU A 60 9.19 4.53 0.75
N ILE A 61 9.56 5.56 -0.01
CA ILE A 61 9.63 5.50 -1.47
C ILE A 61 10.60 4.40 -1.91
N ALA A 62 11.79 4.33 -1.31
CA ALA A 62 12.76 3.28 -1.60
C ALA A 62 12.20 1.87 -1.32
N MET A 63 11.48 1.67 -0.21
CA MET A 63 10.81 0.40 0.10
C MET A 63 9.71 0.07 -0.93
N ARG A 64 8.91 1.05 -1.35
CA ARG A 64 7.87 0.84 -2.38
C ARG A 64 8.46 0.50 -3.74
N LEU A 65 9.56 1.16 -4.13
CA LEU A 65 10.29 0.83 -5.36
C LEU A 65 10.87 -0.58 -5.30
N LEU A 66 11.43 -0.96 -4.15
CA LEU A 66 11.94 -2.31 -3.94
C LEU A 66 10.82 -3.37 -4.04
N ASP A 67 9.63 -3.09 -3.47
CA ASP A 67 8.44 -3.93 -3.59
C ASP A 67 7.85 -4.01 -4.99
N ALA A 68 8.05 -2.98 -5.82
CA ALA A 68 7.65 -3.00 -7.23
C ALA A 68 8.61 -3.82 -8.09
N ILE A 69 9.93 -3.67 -7.88
CA ILE A 69 10.98 -4.37 -8.64
C ILE A 69 11.08 -5.85 -8.22
N LYS A 70 10.93 -6.13 -6.92
CA LYS A 70 11.04 -7.46 -6.31
C LYS A 70 12.36 -8.18 -6.63
N PRO A 71 13.54 -7.57 -6.40
CA PRO A 71 14.83 -8.14 -6.77
C PRO A 71 15.14 -9.47 -6.06
N TRP A 72 14.49 -9.74 -4.93
CA TRP A 72 14.63 -11.00 -4.19
C TRP A 72 14.16 -12.25 -4.96
N ARG A 73 13.39 -12.07 -6.05
CA ARG A 73 13.08 -13.16 -6.99
C ARG A 73 14.33 -13.87 -7.53
N TRP A 74 15.48 -13.19 -7.55
CA TRP A 74 16.75 -13.74 -8.01
C TRP A 74 17.64 -14.33 -6.91
N THR A 75 17.34 -14.09 -5.64
CA THR A 75 18.23 -14.45 -4.51
C THR A 75 17.69 -15.52 -3.58
N GLY A 76 16.45 -15.97 -3.78
CA GLY A 76 15.80 -16.98 -2.92
C GLY A 76 14.32 -16.73 -2.66
N GLY A 77 13.68 -15.82 -3.42
CA GLY A 77 12.26 -15.50 -3.25
C GLY A 77 12.00 -14.67 -2.00
N ASP A 78 10.74 -14.68 -1.54
CA ASP A 78 10.25 -13.81 -0.47
C ASP A 78 11.01 -14.00 0.86
N LYS A 79 11.58 -15.19 1.11
CA LYS A 79 12.46 -15.45 2.26
C LYS A 79 13.64 -14.49 2.35
N THR A 80 14.13 -13.99 1.21
CA THR A 80 15.28 -13.07 1.13
C THR A 80 14.88 -11.60 1.01
N ARG A 81 13.58 -11.28 1.01
CA ARG A 81 13.06 -9.90 0.87
C ARG A 81 13.66 -8.94 1.90
N ASP A 82 13.71 -9.33 3.17
CA ASP A 82 14.21 -8.44 4.22
C ASP A 82 15.71 -8.18 4.13
N VAL A 83 16.49 -9.09 3.53
CA VAL A 83 17.91 -8.84 3.26
C VAL A 83 18.06 -7.65 2.32
N TRP A 84 17.25 -7.61 1.27
CA TRP A 84 17.20 -6.47 0.35
C TRP A 84 16.72 -5.19 1.03
N ARG A 85 15.67 -5.27 1.86
CA ARG A 85 15.12 -4.10 2.57
C ARG A 85 16.16 -3.50 3.52
N VAL A 86 16.78 -4.32 4.36
CA VAL A 86 17.81 -3.87 5.32
C VAL A 86 19.06 -3.35 4.61
N ARG A 87 19.53 -4.01 3.56
CA ARG A 87 20.66 -3.50 2.75
C ARG A 87 20.34 -2.17 2.09
N CYS A 88 19.15 -2.04 1.51
CA CYS A 88 18.70 -0.79 0.88
C CYS A 88 18.70 0.36 1.90
N ILE A 89 18.17 0.12 3.10
CA ILE A 89 18.20 1.13 4.17
C ILE A 89 19.64 1.45 4.62
N LEU A 90 20.49 0.45 4.81
CA LEU A 90 21.88 0.68 5.22
C LEU A 90 22.70 1.41 4.14
N ALA A 91 22.42 1.15 2.86
CA ALA A 91 23.12 1.78 1.74
C ALA A 91 22.68 3.23 1.52
N LEU A 92 21.36 3.50 1.57
CA LEU A 92 20.81 4.82 1.29
C LEU A 92 20.76 5.73 2.54
N PHE A 93 20.64 5.16 3.74
CA PHE A 93 20.48 5.88 5.00
C PHE A 93 21.40 5.29 6.09
N PRO A 94 22.74 5.33 5.93
CA PRO A 94 23.68 4.63 6.82
C PRO A 94 23.58 5.06 8.30
N TRP A 95 23.21 6.33 8.56
CA TRP A 95 22.98 6.86 9.91
C TRP A 95 21.80 6.20 10.65
N THR A 96 20.96 5.43 9.96
CA THR A 96 19.88 4.62 10.58
C THR A 96 20.43 3.69 11.66
N LYS A 97 21.68 3.23 11.53
CA LYS A 97 22.34 2.41 12.55
C LYS A 97 22.46 3.12 13.89
N ASP A 98 22.82 4.40 13.88
CA ASP A 98 22.99 5.18 15.11
C ASP A 98 21.65 5.64 15.67
N LEU A 99 20.68 5.97 14.80
CA LEU A 99 19.30 6.22 15.21
C LEU A 99 18.68 4.98 15.87
N TRP A 100 18.91 3.81 15.29
CA TRP A 100 18.45 2.53 15.84
C TRP A 100 19.01 2.29 17.24
N ARG A 101 20.33 2.45 17.43
CA ARG A 101 20.98 2.30 18.75
C ARG A 101 20.39 3.21 19.83
N LYS A 102 19.95 4.42 19.47
CA LYS A 102 19.28 5.33 20.40
C LYS A 102 17.84 4.89 20.69
N ARG A 103 17.14 4.40 19.67
CA ARG A 103 15.73 3.99 19.75
C ARG A 103 15.51 2.68 20.51
N VAL A 104 16.45 1.73 20.44
CA VAL A 104 16.27 0.40 21.06
C VAL A 104 16.03 0.45 22.57
N ALA A 105 16.58 1.44 23.28
CA ALA A 105 16.38 1.57 24.72
C ALA A 105 14.90 1.77 25.07
N THR A 106 14.22 2.67 24.36
CA THR A 106 12.77 2.90 24.54
C THR A 106 11.96 1.69 24.08
N LEU A 107 12.29 1.11 22.92
CA LEU A 107 11.58 -0.06 22.40
C LEU A 107 11.69 -1.29 23.31
N ALA A 108 12.85 -1.51 23.93
CA ALA A 108 13.06 -2.60 24.87
C ALA A 108 12.17 -2.45 26.11
N ILE A 109 11.88 -1.23 26.56
CA ILE A 109 10.95 -0.99 27.68
C ILE A 109 9.51 -1.28 27.23
N ASP A 110 9.11 -0.74 26.08
CA ASP A 110 7.71 -0.76 25.63
C ASP A 110 7.24 -2.14 25.11
N ALA A 111 8.15 -2.96 24.62
CA ALA A 111 7.83 -4.21 23.93
C ALA A 111 8.65 -5.41 24.43
N ALA A 112 9.28 -5.33 25.59
CA ALA A 112 9.85 -6.50 26.26
C ALA A 112 8.76 -7.49 26.66
N ASN A 113 8.99 -8.78 26.41
CA ASN A 113 8.24 -9.84 27.05
C ASN A 113 8.78 -10.07 28.47
N ALA A 114 8.39 -9.21 29.41
CA ALA A 114 8.93 -9.19 30.77
C ALA A 114 8.82 -10.55 31.52
N PRO A 115 7.71 -11.31 31.43
CA PRO A 115 7.62 -12.65 32.03
C PRO A 115 8.68 -13.61 31.47
N LEU A 116 8.82 -13.68 30.15
CA LEU A 116 9.80 -14.54 29.49
C LEU A 116 11.23 -14.13 29.80
N ILE A 117 11.54 -12.84 29.75
CA ILE A 117 12.87 -12.32 30.08
C ILE A 117 13.22 -12.64 31.53
N SER A 118 12.25 -12.59 32.45
CA SER A 118 12.46 -12.95 33.85
C SER A 118 12.75 -14.44 34.02
N ALA A 119 11.99 -15.31 33.35
CA ALA A 119 12.25 -16.76 33.31
C ALA A 119 13.65 -17.09 32.77
N VAL A 120 14.06 -16.41 31.70
CA VAL A 120 15.40 -16.56 31.11
C VAL A 120 16.49 -16.10 32.07
N LYS A 121 16.32 -14.95 32.75
CA LYS A 121 17.29 -14.46 33.74
C LYS A 121 17.42 -15.39 34.95
N MET A 122 16.31 -15.92 35.47
CA MET A 122 16.32 -16.91 36.55
C MET A 122 17.12 -18.16 36.13
N ARG A 123 16.86 -18.68 34.93
CA ARG A 123 17.59 -19.81 34.37
C ARG A 123 19.09 -19.53 34.27
N VAL A 124 19.48 -18.40 33.69
CA VAL A 124 20.89 -18.02 33.49
C VAL A 124 21.64 -17.83 34.82
N GLY A 125 20.94 -17.48 35.90
CA GLY A 125 21.50 -17.45 37.25
C GLY A 125 21.70 -18.84 37.87
N ALA A 126 20.81 -19.80 37.55
CA ALA A 126 20.82 -21.15 38.11
C ALA A 126 21.66 -22.16 37.30
N VAL A 127 21.76 -21.97 35.99
CA VAL A 127 22.42 -22.84 35.01
C VAL A 127 23.46 -22.02 34.24
N ASN A 128 24.51 -22.67 33.74
CA ASN A 128 25.54 -22.02 32.93
C ASN A 128 24.93 -21.20 31.76
N ALA A 129 25.21 -19.90 31.71
CA ALA A 129 24.69 -18.94 30.73
C ALA A 129 24.88 -19.37 29.27
N HIS A 130 25.90 -20.19 28.98
CA HIS A 130 26.18 -20.71 27.64
C HIS A 130 25.15 -21.72 27.13
N ALA A 131 24.24 -22.20 27.97
CA ALA A 131 23.16 -23.11 27.58
C ALA A 131 21.96 -22.39 26.93
N THR A 132 21.83 -21.07 27.07
CA THR A 132 20.72 -20.30 26.48
C THR A 132 21.21 -19.46 25.32
N VAL A 133 20.59 -19.64 24.14
CA VAL A 133 20.99 -18.98 22.89
C VAL A 133 19.78 -18.32 22.26
N ILE A 134 19.93 -17.07 21.84
CA ILE A 134 18.91 -16.38 21.03
C ILE A 134 19.14 -16.77 19.58
N THR A 135 18.14 -17.34 18.92
CA THR A 135 18.18 -17.75 17.53
C THR A 135 17.11 -16.99 16.74
N THR A 136 17.49 -16.24 15.71
CA THR A 136 16.54 -15.39 14.97
C THR A 136 16.97 -15.21 13.51
N LEU A 137 16.00 -15.09 12.60
CA LEU A 137 16.25 -14.67 11.22
C LEU A 137 16.43 -13.14 11.08
N GLY A 138 16.28 -12.39 12.16
CA GLY A 138 16.72 -11.00 12.27
C GLY A 138 18.22 -10.86 12.02
N PHE A 139 18.68 -9.63 11.77
CA PHE A 139 20.07 -9.36 11.39
C PHE A 139 20.95 -9.06 12.59
N GLN A 140 22.15 -9.65 12.69
CA GLN A 140 23.06 -9.45 13.84
C GLN A 140 23.26 -7.97 14.22
N SER A 141 23.46 -7.09 13.23
CA SER A 141 23.66 -5.65 13.46
C SER A 141 22.42 -4.91 13.96
N VAL A 142 21.23 -5.50 13.77
CA VAL A 142 19.93 -4.99 14.21
C VAL A 142 19.60 -5.56 15.59
N VAL A 143 19.71 -6.87 15.77
CA VAL A 143 19.25 -7.56 16.97
C VAL A 143 20.20 -7.40 18.16
N ALA A 144 21.51 -7.33 17.95
CA ALA A 144 22.48 -7.24 19.05
C ALA A 144 22.26 -6.02 19.99
N PRO A 145 22.09 -4.77 19.50
CA PRO A 145 21.81 -3.64 20.39
C PRO A 145 20.45 -3.76 21.10
N LEU A 146 19.45 -4.40 20.47
CA LEU A 146 18.15 -4.65 21.08
C LEU A 146 18.26 -5.69 22.21
N VAL A 147 18.92 -6.81 21.97
CA VAL A 147 19.19 -7.85 22.99
C VAL A 147 19.96 -7.27 24.18
N ALA A 148 20.93 -6.39 23.92
CA ALA A 148 21.63 -5.69 24.99
C ALA A 148 20.69 -4.79 25.81
N ALA A 149 19.80 -4.04 25.15
CA ALA A 149 18.81 -3.18 25.80
C ALA A 149 17.76 -3.98 26.61
N LEU A 150 17.45 -5.22 26.21
CA LEU A 150 16.60 -6.14 27.00
C LEU A 150 17.32 -6.69 28.26
N GLY A 151 18.59 -6.35 28.46
CA GLY A 151 19.41 -6.84 29.57
C GLY A 151 19.84 -8.30 29.40
N LEU A 152 20.06 -8.72 28.14
CA LEU A 152 20.45 -10.08 27.76
C LEU A 152 21.76 -10.10 26.95
N ALA A 153 22.60 -9.07 27.09
CA ALA A 153 23.86 -8.90 26.33
C ALA A 153 24.85 -10.07 26.48
N GLN A 154 24.75 -10.82 27.58
CA GLN A 154 25.58 -11.99 27.89
C GLN A 154 25.19 -13.24 27.09
N LEU A 155 23.99 -13.27 26.51
CA LEU A 155 23.53 -14.43 25.75
C LEU A 155 24.19 -14.48 24.37
N ARG A 156 24.52 -15.70 23.92
CA ARG A 156 24.97 -15.91 22.54
C ARG A 156 23.80 -15.66 21.59
N ILE A 157 24.07 -14.94 20.50
CA ILE A 157 23.09 -14.68 19.44
C ILE A 157 23.52 -15.44 18.18
N VAL A 158 22.59 -16.21 17.61
CA VAL A 158 22.68 -16.80 16.27
C VAL A 158 21.66 -16.10 15.40
N ALA A 159 22.14 -15.14 14.60
CA ALA A 159 21.32 -14.29 13.75
C ALA A 159 21.78 -14.32 12.29
N ALA A 160 20.89 -13.93 11.37
CA ALA A 160 21.24 -13.82 9.96
C ALA A 160 22.27 -12.72 9.72
N ARG A 161 23.19 -12.95 8.78
CA ARG A 161 24.16 -11.94 8.34
C ARG A 161 23.57 -11.12 7.20
N SER A 162 23.63 -9.80 7.31
CA SER A 162 23.16 -8.91 6.23
C SER A 162 24.03 -9.02 4.97
N SER A 163 25.26 -9.52 5.05
CA SER A 163 26.20 -9.67 3.92
C SER A 163 25.94 -10.90 3.03
N THR A 164 25.07 -11.83 3.42
CA THR A 164 24.69 -12.99 2.60
C THR A 164 23.17 -13.17 2.52
N PHE A 165 22.70 -13.80 1.44
CA PHE A 165 21.30 -14.24 1.31
C PHE A 165 21.09 -15.68 1.82
N ALA A 166 22.17 -16.45 1.97
CA ALA A 166 22.11 -17.88 2.27
C ALA A 166 21.40 -18.15 3.60
N ASP A 167 21.69 -17.38 4.65
CA ASP A 167 21.13 -17.60 5.99
C ASP A 167 19.58 -17.56 5.98
N ARG A 168 19.00 -16.62 5.22
CA ARG A 168 17.54 -16.47 5.06
C ARG A 168 16.95 -17.46 4.05
N ARG A 169 17.64 -17.69 2.92
CA ARG A 169 17.18 -18.61 1.87
C ARG A 169 17.12 -20.05 2.39
N ASP A 170 18.15 -20.46 3.12
CA ASP A 170 18.35 -21.83 3.56
C ASP A 170 17.62 -22.13 4.89
N GLY A 171 17.17 -21.08 5.60
CA GLY A 171 16.26 -21.17 6.75
C GLY A 171 16.94 -21.25 8.12
N LYS A 172 16.14 -21.02 9.17
CA LYS A 172 16.61 -20.91 10.56
C LYS A 172 17.27 -22.19 11.07
N LEU A 173 16.70 -23.37 10.79
CA LEU A 173 17.30 -24.66 11.19
C LEU A 173 18.74 -24.79 10.69
N ARG A 174 18.99 -24.57 9.39
CA ARG A 174 20.34 -24.73 8.83
C ARG A 174 21.32 -23.71 9.42
N MET A 175 20.88 -22.48 9.63
CA MET A 175 21.66 -21.45 10.30
C MET A 175 22.04 -21.86 11.73
N VAL A 176 21.08 -22.38 12.51
CA VAL A 176 21.30 -22.83 13.89
C VAL A 176 22.21 -24.06 13.94
N VAL A 177 21.97 -25.06 13.09
CA VAL A 177 22.80 -26.28 13.01
C VAL A 177 24.25 -25.93 12.64
N ASN A 178 24.45 -25.03 11.69
CA ASN A 178 25.80 -24.58 11.32
C ASN A 178 26.51 -23.87 12.49
N ALA A 179 25.77 -23.17 13.34
CA ALA A 179 26.35 -22.38 14.45
C ALA A 179 26.55 -23.19 15.74
N LEU A 180 25.67 -24.15 16.03
CA LEU A 180 25.60 -24.87 17.32
C LEU A 180 25.85 -26.37 17.21
N GLY A 181 25.81 -26.93 15.99
CA GLY A 181 25.88 -28.37 15.75
C GLY A 181 24.53 -29.08 15.91
N ASN A 182 24.37 -30.17 15.16
CA ASN A 182 23.13 -30.96 15.13
C ASN A 182 22.77 -31.53 16.52
N GLU A 183 23.76 -32.00 17.28
CA GLU A 183 23.55 -32.60 18.60
C GLU A 183 23.05 -31.59 19.65
N THR A 184 23.44 -30.32 19.53
CA THR A 184 22.92 -29.26 20.38
C THR A 184 21.44 -29.01 20.09
N VAL A 185 21.06 -28.95 18.81
CA VAL A 185 19.67 -28.75 18.38
C VAL A 185 18.79 -29.90 18.84
N ARG A 186 19.22 -31.15 18.65
CA ARG A 186 18.47 -32.35 19.04
C ARG A 186 18.13 -32.43 20.53
N ARG A 187 19.00 -31.90 21.40
CA ARG A 187 18.80 -31.87 22.85
C ARG A 187 18.13 -30.59 23.34
N ALA A 188 17.91 -29.62 22.45
CA ALA A 188 17.42 -28.32 22.84
C ALA A 188 15.93 -28.32 23.13
N LEU A 189 15.53 -27.39 24.00
CA LEU A 189 14.20 -26.83 24.01
C LEU A 189 14.20 -25.63 23.06
N VAL A 190 13.23 -25.56 22.15
CA VAL A 190 13.07 -24.43 21.22
C VAL A 190 11.77 -23.71 21.56
N LEU A 191 11.84 -22.39 21.76
CA LEU A 191 10.67 -21.53 21.93
C LEU A 191 10.58 -20.52 20.78
N THR A 192 9.45 -20.50 20.08
CA THR A 192 9.12 -19.55 19.01
C THR A 192 7.61 -19.28 18.97
N ASP A 193 7.20 -18.19 18.34
CA ASP A 193 5.82 -17.89 17.98
C ASP A 193 5.49 -18.30 16.52
N SER A 194 6.50 -18.57 15.70
CA SER A 194 6.33 -18.69 14.24
C SER A 194 6.14 -20.12 13.74
N ASN A 195 5.14 -20.30 12.88
CA ASN A 195 4.96 -21.53 12.10
C ASN A 195 6.11 -21.77 11.10
N GLU A 196 6.85 -20.72 10.71
CA GLU A 196 7.97 -20.87 9.77
C GLU A 196 9.15 -21.65 10.37
N ASP A 197 9.17 -21.81 11.70
CA ASP A 197 10.18 -22.54 12.44
C ASP A 197 9.84 -24.03 12.64
N GLU A 198 8.82 -24.55 11.97
CA GLU A 198 8.40 -25.97 12.01
C GLU A 198 9.59 -26.93 11.86
N ALA A 199 10.48 -26.69 10.89
CA ALA A 199 11.65 -27.54 10.69
C ALA A 199 12.60 -27.55 11.91
N LEU A 200 12.72 -26.43 12.62
CA LEU A 200 13.54 -26.32 13.83
C LEU A 200 12.84 -27.00 15.03
N LEU A 201 11.52 -26.81 15.17
CA LEU A 201 10.71 -27.46 16.19
C LEU A 201 10.77 -29.00 16.05
N ASN A 202 10.64 -29.51 14.83
CA ASN A 202 10.74 -30.95 14.53
C ASN A 202 12.13 -31.55 14.77
N ALA A 203 13.17 -30.72 14.84
CA ALA A 203 14.55 -31.17 15.02
C ALA A 203 15.02 -31.17 16.48
N CYS A 204 14.21 -30.65 17.41
CA CYS A 204 14.60 -30.46 18.82
C CYS A 204 13.92 -31.45 19.78
N ALA A 205 14.36 -31.48 21.04
CA ALA A 205 13.80 -32.38 22.05
C ALA A 205 12.47 -31.88 22.62
N VAL A 206 12.37 -30.57 22.86
CA VAL A 206 11.20 -29.94 23.47
C VAL A 206 10.75 -28.76 22.60
N PRO A 207 9.84 -28.99 21.63
CA PRO A 207 9.30 -27.94 20.79
C PRO A 207 8.21 -27.17 21.54
N LEU A 208 8.36 -25.86 21.66
CA LEU A 208 7.35 -24.96 22.21
C LEU A 208 7.02 -23.88 21.20
N GLN A 209 5.78 -23.93 20.69
CA GLN A 209 5.22 -22.84 19.91
C GLN A 209 4.21 -22.07 20.76
N VAL A 210 4.44 -20.77 20.97
CA VAL A 210 3.63 -19.93 21.86
C VAL A 210 3.23 -18.64 21.16
N ILE A 211 1.93 -18.38 21.08
CA ILE A 211 1.41 -17.10 20.61
C ILE A 211 1.25 -16.15 21.80
N TRP A 212 2.04 -15.08 21.81
CA TRP A 212 2.00 -14.11 22.90
C TRP A 212 0.87 -13.10 22.68
N PRO A 213 -0.06 -12.92 23.65
CA PRO A 213 -1.25 -12.08 23.46
C PRO A 213 -0.93 -10.59 23.24
N ASN A 214 0.25 -10.16 23.69
CA ASN A 214 0.71 -8.77 23.56
C ASN A 214 1.63 -8.56 22.34
N ALA A 215 1.97 -9.62 21.60
CA ALA A 215 2.77 -9.48 20.38
C ALA A 215 1.98 -8.72 19.31
N LYS A 216 2.64 -7.76 18.65
CA LYS A 216 2.02 -6.92 17.62
C LYS A 216 2.97 -6.73 16.45
N PHE A 217 2.56 -7.24 15.29
CA PHE A 217 3.22 -6.91 14.04
C PHE A 217 2.84 -5.49 13.59
N ARG A 218 3.86 -4.66 13.33
CA ARG A 218 3.69 -3.31 12.77
C ARG A 218 4.62 -3.15 11.57
N PRO A 219 4.10 -2.96 10.35
CA PRO A 219 4.94 -2.67 9.20
C PRO A 219 5.75 -1.38 9.39
N ALA A 220 7.00 -1.39 8.96
CA ALA A 220 7.84 -0.21 8.98
C ALA A 220 7.22 0.93 8.19
N LEU A 221 7.36 2.15 8.70
CA LEU A 221 6.91 3.38 8.04
C LEU A 221 5.39 3.42 7.81
N SER A 222 4.61 2.61 8.55
CA SER A 222 3.14 2.51 8.47
C SER A 222 2.42 3.84 8.73
N ASP A 223 3.04 4.71 9.54
CA ASP A 223 2.47 5.98 10.00
C ASP A 223 2.74 7.12 9.02
N LEU A 224 3.53 6.87 7.96
CA LEU A 224 3.81 7.86 6.95
C LEU A 224 2.72 7.86 5.87
N TYR A 225 2.33 9.06 5.49
CA TYR A 225 1.42 9.27 4.39
C TYR A 225 2.14 9.26 3.05
N LEU A 226 1.60 8.50 2.11
CA LEU A 226 1.95 8.51 0.70
C LEU A 226 0.67 8.68 -0.15
N PRO A 227 0.64 9.60 -1.14
CA PRO A 227 -0.52 9.77 -1.99
C PRO A 227 -0.97 8.46 -2.65
N GLY A 228 -2.27 8.14 -2.52
CA GLY A 228 -2.87 6.93 -3.08
C GLY A 228 -2.79 5.70 -2.16
N GLN A 229 -2.15 5.80 -1.00
CA GLN A 229 -2.06 4.69 -0.06
C GLN A 229 -3.43 4.33 0.53
N TYR A 230 -4.20 5.33 0.99
CA TYR A 230 -5.55 5.10 1.50
C TYR A 230 -6.45 4.53 0.40
N MET A 231 -6.29 5.04 -0.82
CA MET A 231 -7.02 4.52 -1.97
C MET A 231 -6.76 3.04 -2.23
N THR A 232 -5.50 2.62 -2.15
CA THR A 232 -5.09 1.24 -2.49
C THR A 232 -5.33 0.26 -1.35
N GLN A 233 -5.19 0.70 -0.10
CA GLN A 233 -5.24 -0.19 1.07
C GLN A 233 -6.62 -0.23 1.72
N VAL A 234 -7.36 0.88 1.68
CA VAL A 234 -8.63 0.99 2.40
C VAL A 234 -9.79 1.12 1.42
N LYS A 235 -9.79 2.13 0.55
CA LYS A 235 -11.01 2.46 -0.20
C LYS A 235 -11.31 1.55 -1.38
N ARG A 236 -10.27 1.07 -2.08
CA ARG A 236 -10.34 0.22 -3.28
C ARG A 236 -9.30 -0.91 -3.25
N PRO A 237 -9.31 -1.76 -2.20
CA PRO A 237 -8.33 -2.83 -2.05
C PRO A 237 -8.46 -3.85 -3.18
N GLY A 238 -7.32 -4.28 -3.72
CA GLY A 238 -7.26 -5.27 -4.82
C GLY A 238 -7.68 -4.78 -6.21
N GLU A 239 -8.42 -3.66 -6.34
CA GLU A 239 -9.00 -3.20 -7.61
C GLU A 239 -7.97 -2.62 -8.61
N ARG A 240 -6.70 -2.44 -8.21
CA ARG A 240 -5.65 -1.74 -8.99
C ARG A 240 -6.12 -0.35 -9.46
N TYR A 241 -6.86 0.35 -8.60
CA TYR A 241 -7.55 1.58 -8.93
C TYR A 241 -6.62 2.71 -9.39
N ILE A 242 -5.43 2.84 -8.81
CA ILE A 242 -4.43 3.82 -9.28
C ILE A 242 -4.08 3.58 -10.75
N ALA A 243 -3.73 2.35 -11.11
CA ALA A 243 -3.35 2.04 -12.49
C ALA A 243 -4.53 2.18 -13.46
N ARG A 244 -5.68 1.58 -13.12
CA ARG A 244 -6.83 1.52 -14.02
C ARG A 244 -7.65 2.79 -14.03
N GLY A 245 -8.06 3.28 -12.87
CA GLY A 245 -8.99 4.41 -12.75
C GLY A 245 -8.33 5.79 -12.73
N ILE A 246 -7.06 5.90 -12.33
CA ILE A 246 -6.36 7.18 -12.25
C ILE A 246 -5.44 7.37 -13.46
N LEU A 247 -4.49 6.44 -13.68
CA LEU A 247 -3.50 6.59 -14.76
C LEU A 247 -4.10 6.33 -16.15
N GLN A 248 -4.81 5.20 -16.34
CA GLN A 248 -5.35 4.85 -17.65
C GLN A 248 -6.60 5.64 -18.05
N GLU A 249 -7.30 6.26 -17.10
CA GLU A 249 -8.48 7.07 -17.38
C GLU A 249 -8.19 8.56 -17.25
N ASP A 250 -8.01 9.06 -16.03
CA ASP A 250 -7.96 10.50 -15.79
C ASP A 250 -6.68 11.09 -16.38
N PHE A 251 -5.52 10.48 -16.11
CA PHE A 251 -4.24 10.98 -16.63
C PHE A 251 -4.11 10.84 -18.14
N ALA A 252 -4.55 9.70 -18.70
CA ALA A 252 -4.59 9.51 -20.16
C ALA A 252 -5.43 10.59 -20.84
N LEU A 253 -6.60 10.92 -20.26
CA LEU A 253 -7.45 12.00 -20.75
C LEU A 253 -6.75 13.37 -20.67
N TRP A 254 -6.06 13.67 -19.55
CA TRP A 254 -5.31 14.92 -19.40
C TRP A 254 -4.24 15.07 -20.48
N VAL A 255 -3.48 14.00 -20.74
CA VAL A 255 -2.44 13.98 -21.77
C VAL A 255 -3.06 14.14 -23.16
N LEU A 256 -4.02 13.28 -23.54
CA LEU A 256 -4.63 13.31 -24.87
C LEU A 256 -5.36 14.63 -25.17
N GLY A 257 -5.94 15.28 -24.16
CA GLY A 257 -6.64 16.55 -24.32
C GLY A 257 -5.74 17.77 -24.54
N SER A 258 -4.45 17.69 -24.16
CA SER A 258 -3.54 18.84 -24.12
C SER A 258 -2.22 18.66 -24.88
N ILE A 259 -1.74 17.44 -25.10
CA ILE A 259 -0.38 17.20 -25.60
C ILE A 259 -0.12 17.78 -26.99
N SER A 260 -1.14 17.89 -27.83
CA SER A 260 -1.01 18.49 -29.17
C SER A 260 -0.70 20.00 -29.14
N LEU A 261 -0.91 20.64 -27.99
CA LEU A 261 -0.59 22.06 -27.76
C LEU A 261 0.74 22.26 -27.03
N ALA A 262 1.41 21.17 -26.65
CA ALA A 262 2.65 21.22 -25.88
C ALA A 262 3.86 21.48 -26.78
N SER A 263 4.62 22.54 -26.51
CA SER A 263 5.91 22.81 -27.16
C SER A 263 7.00 21.83 -26.71
N GLN A 264 6.92 21.33 -25.48
CA GLN A 264 7.85 20.37 -24.90
C GLN A 264 7.10 19.13 -24.36
N PRO A 265 6.78 18.14 -25.23
CA PRO A 265 5.90 17.03 -24.87
C PRO A 265 6.33 16.23 -23.63
N ILE A 266 7.63 15.98 -23.46
CA ILE A 266 8.16 15.22 -22.31
C ILE A 266 7.96 15.99 -21.00
N SER A 267 8.39 17.26 -20.96
CA SER A 267 8.21 18.11 -19.78
C SER A 267 6.73 18.28 -19.44
N HIS A 268 5.88 18.38 -20.47
CA HIS A 268 4.43 18.47 -20.33
C HIS A 268 3.82 17.23 -19.66
N VAL A 269 4.15 16.03 -20.14
CA VAL A 269 3.65 14.78 -19.55
C VAL A 269 4.14 14.60 -18.11
N LEU A 270 5.41 14.91 -17.83
CA LEU A 270 5.94 14.86 -16.47
C LEU A 270 5.26 15.89 -15.55
N GLY A 271 5.05 17.11 -16.06
CA GLY A 271 4.33 18.17 -15.35
C GLY A 271 2.90 17.76 -15.00
N LEU A 272 2.16 17.19 -15.97
CA LEU A 272 0.83 16.64 -15.72
C LEU A 272 0.84 15.50 -14.68
N LEU A 273 1.88 14.66 -14.66
CA LEU A 273 1.99 13.57 -13.69
C LEU A 273 2.16 14.12 -12.27
N PHE A 274 2.99 15.16 -12.10
CA PHE A 274 3.14 15.83 -10.81
C PHE A 274 1.87 16.61 -10.40
N LEU A 275 1.13 17.24 -11.34
CA LEU A 275 -0.20 17.79 -11.05
C LEU A 275 -1.16 16.71 -10.59
N LEU A 276 -1.12 15.53 -11.21
CA LEU A 276 -1.99 14.42 -10.84
C LEU A 276 -1.72 13.96 -9.40
N VAL A 277 -0.44 13.76 -9.04
CA VAL A 277 -0.04 13.42 -7.66
C VAL A 277 -0.49 14.53 -6.70
N SER A 278 -0.32 15.79 -7.08
CA SER A 278 -0.70 16.95 -6.28
C SER A 278 -2.20 16.98 -6.00
N PHE A 279 -3.01 16.84 -7.05
CA PHE A 279 -4.46 16.80 -6.98
C PHE A 279 -4.94 15.62 -6.14
N TRP A 280 -4.40 14.43 -6.38
CA TRP A 280 -4.84 13.22 -5.71
C TRP A 280 -4.47 13.18 -4.22
N ALA A 281 -3.40 13.85 -3.80
CA ALA A 281 -3.10 13.99 -2.38
C ALA A 281 -4.25 14.70 -1.62
N VAL A 282 -4.81 15.77 -2.20
CA VAL A 282 -5.96 16.48 -1.61
C VAL A 282 -7.27 15.72 -1.84
N TYR A 283 -7.48 15.16 -3.04
CA TYR A 283 -8.69 14.41 -3.38
C TYR A 283 -8.87 13.18 -2.48
N GLU A 284 -7.77 12.49 -2.14
CA GLU A 284 -7.78 11.35 -1.23
C GLU A 284 -8.20 11.75 0.20
N GLN A 285 -7.82 12.94 0.69
CA GLN A 285 -8.34 13.44 1.97
C GLN A 285 -9.87 13.56 1.96
N GLY A 286 -10.45 13.95 0.82
CA GLY A 286 -11.89 13.99 0.63
C GLY A 286 -12.56 12.63 0.83
N TYR A 287 -11.93 11.55 0.34
CA TYR A 287 -12.41 10.18 0.58
C TYR A 287 -12.25 9.75 2.05
N VAL A 288 -11.12 10.09 2.67
CA VAL A 288 -10.89 9.80 4.09
C VAL A 288 -11.97 10.47 4.96
N ASP A 289 -12.25 11.74 4.72
CA ASP A 289 -13.32 12.46 5.43
C ASP A 289 -14.69 11.85 5.13
N ASN A 290 -15.01 11.55 3.85
CA ASN A 290 -16.26 10.91 3.48
C ASN A 290 -16.53 9.64 4.31
N ASP A 291 -15.52 8.78 4.43
CA ASP A 291 -15.68 7.49 5.10
C ASP A 291 -15.78 7.63 6.62
N ARG A 292 -15.01 8.56 7.21
CA ARG A 292 -15.13 8.90 8.64
C ARG A 292 -16.50 9.46 9.00
N ILE A 293 -17.07 10.27 8.11
CA ILE A 293 -18.35 10.93 8.32
C ILE A 293 -19.51 9.96 8.08
N ALA A 294 -19.43 9.13 7.05
CA ALA A 294 -20.37 8.05 6.85
C ALA A 294 -20.39 7.13 8.08
N ALA A 295 -19.22 6.68 8.56
CA ALA A 295 -19.11 5.81 9.73
C ALA A 295 -19.76 6.38 11.00
N ARG A 296 -19.78 7.70 11.15
CA ARG A 296 -20.29 8.36 12.36
C ARG A 296 -21.76 8.78 12.25
N TYR A 297 -22.22 9.18 11.07
CA TYR A 297 -23.51 9.87 10.93
C TYR A 297 -24.47 9.21 9.95
N GLU A 298 -24.03 8.29 9.09
CA GLU A 298 -24.93 7.60 8.17
C GLU A 298 -25.48 6.32 8.82
N HIS A 299 -26.79 6.09 8.68
CA HIS A 299 -27.45 4.86 9.15
C HIS A 299 -26.95 3.61 8.41
N ASP A 300 -26.58 3.74 7.13
CA ASP A 300 -26.08 2.65 6.29
C ASP A 300 -24.82 3.12 5.53
N PRO A 301 -23.66 3.14 6.20
CA PRO A 301 -22.41 3.62 5.63
C PRO A 301 -21.79 2.55 4.72
N LYS A 302 -21.40 2.96 3.51
CA LYS A 302 -20.68 2.09 2.57
C LYS A 302 -19.18 2.15 2.78
N LEU A 303 -18.70 1.34 3.72
CA LEU A 303 -17.29 1.22 4.08
C LEU A 303 -16.76 -0.13 3.58
N SER A 304 -15.48 -0.18 3.21
CA SER A 304 -14.78 -1.44 2.97
C SER A 304 -14.49 -2.16 4.28
N ASP A 305 -14.25 -3.46 4.22
CA ASP A 305 -13.86 -4.25 5.39
C ASP A 305 -12.52 -3.76 5.97
N GLU A 306 -11.62 -3.31 5.09
CA GLU A 306 -10.30 -2.76 5.40
C GLU A 306 -10.36 -1.44 6.17
N PHE A 307 -11.47 -0.68 6.08
CA PHE A 307 -11.61 0.57 6.83
C PHE A 307 -11.45 0.39 8.34
N ARG A 308 -11.85 -0.77 8.86
CA ARG A 308 -11.77 -1.08 10.29
C ARG A 308 -10.51 -1.86 10.65
N SER A 309 -10.01 -2.69 9.75
CA SER A 309 -8.94 -3.66 10.04
C SER A 309 -7.55 -3.18 9.60
N THR A 310 -7.46 -2.23 8.67
CA THR A 310 -6.18 -1.80 8.08
C THR A 310 -5.79 -0.41 8.58
N PRO A 311 -4.69 -0.27 9.36
CA PRO A 311 -4.19 1.04 9.74
C PRO A 311 -3.61 1.74 8.50
N ALA A 312 -4.24 2.83 8.08
CA ALA A 312 -3.74 3.72 7.04
C ALA A 312 -3.42 5.10 7.62
N ALA A 313 -2.19 5.56 7.39
CA ALA A 313 -1.76 6.90 7.77
C ALA A 313 -2.63 7.95 7.09
N THR A 314 -3.34 8.73 7.89
CA THR A 314 -4.23 9.81 7.42
C THR A 314 -3.98 11.12 8.18
N PRO A 315 -2.72 11.60 8.24
CA PRO A 315 -2.37 12.84 8.90
C PRO A 315 -3.00 14.04 8.18
N ARG A 316 -3.27 15.10 8.95
CA ARG A 316 -3.96 16.30 8.44
C ARG A 316 -3.12 17.09 7.43
N TRP A 317 -1.82 17.24 7.67
CA TRP A 317 -0.96 18.16 6.92
C TRP A 317 -0.08 17.52 5.85
N ALA A 318 0.29 16.24 6.01
CA ALA A 318 1.16 15.59 5.04
C ALA A 318 0.61 15.59 3.60
N PRO A 319 -0.71 15.39 3.36
CA PRO A 319 -1.25 15.47 2.01
C PRO A 319 -1.12 16.87 1.39
N TRP A 320 -1.24 17.93 2.18
CA TRP A 320 -1.00 19.31 1.71
C TRP A 320 0.47 19.55 1.38
N ILE A 321 1.41 19.04 2.18
CA ILE A 321 2.84 19.14 1.88
C ILE A 321 3.16 18.45 0.55
N TRP A 322 2.64 17.23 0.36
CA TRP A 322 2.76 16.51 -0.91
C TRP A 322 2.12 17.28 -2.07
N ALA A 323 0.91 17.81 -1.87
CA ALA A 323 0.20 18.57 -2.88
C ALA A 323 0.97 19.82 -3.31
N LEU A 324 1.44 20.62 -2.37
CA LEU A 324 2.20 21.84 -2.65
C LEU A 324 3.55 21.53 -3.30
N GLY A 325 4.30 20.55 -2.78
CA GLY A 325 5.60 20.17 -3.33
C GLY A 325 5.51 19.62 -4.76
N SER A 326 4.60 18.67 -5.01
CA SER A 326 4.38 18.12 -6.36
C SER A 326 3.77 19.15 -7.30
N GLY A 327 2.83 19.98 -6.83
CA GLY A 327 2.25 21.07 -7.61
C GLY A 327 3.29 22.10 -8.05
N ALA A 328 4.24 22.44 -7.18
CA ALA A 328 5.32 23.35 -7.53
C ALA A 328 6.24 22.78 -8.61
N ILE A 329 6.66 21.51 -8.47
CA ILE A 329 7.46 20.81 -9.50
C ILE A 329 6.70 20.78 -10.83
N ALA A 330 5.40 20.49 -10.79
CA ALA A 330 4.56 20.45 -11.97
C ALA A 330 4.51 21.78 -12.71
N VAL A 331 4.29 22.90 -12.00
CA VAL A 331 4.26 24.25 -12.59
C VAL A 331 5.60 24.57 -13.26
N LEU A 332 6.72 24.27 -12.58
CA LEU A 332 8.05 24.49 -13.15
C LEU A 332 8.28 23.69 -14.44
N LEU A 333 7.81 22.44 -14.50
CA LEU A 333 7.92 21.59 -15.70
C LEU A 333 6.98 22.06 -16.83
N LEU A 334 5.75 22.46 -16.52
CA LEU A 334 4.77 22.92 -17.50
C LEU A 334 5.12 24.31 -18.08
N ARG A 335 5.94 25.08 -17.37
CA ARG A 335 6.39 26.42 -17.75
C ARG A 335 7.88 26.49 -18.05
N SER A 336 8.53 25.35 -18.30
CA SER A 336 9.98 25.28 -18.56
C SER A 336 10.45 26.19 -19.71
N SER A 337 9.62 26.41 -20.73
CA SER A 337 9.95 27.26 -21.89
C SER A 337 9.61 28.74 -21.69
N THR A 338 8.66 29.08 -20.82
CA THR A 338 8.15 30.45 -20.66
C THR A 338 8.55 31.09 -19.34
N GLY A 339 9.03 30.31 -18.37
CA GLY A 339 9.18 30.72 -16.98
C GLY A 339 7.86 30.56 -16.22
N ALA A 340 7.96 30.08 -14.97
CA ALA A 340 6.83 29.96 -14.08
C ALA A 340 6.58 31.30 -13.35
N GLU A 341 5.34 31.76 -13.34
CA GLU A 341 4.96 32.97 -12.62
C GLU A 341 4.23 32.66 -11.30
N ALA A 342 4.26 33.58 -10.35
CA ALA A 342 3.55 33.43 -9.07
C ALA A 342 2.04 33.11 -9.26
N TYR A 343 1.44 33.66 -10.32
CA TYR A 343 0.03 33.44 -10.65
C TYR A 343 -0.28 31.98 -11.06
N ASP A 344 0.67 31.25 -11.66
CA ASP A 344 0.48 29.83 -11.96
C ASP A 344 0.37 29.00 -10.67
N PHE A 345 1.22 29.26 -9.67
CA PHE A 345 1.14 28.58 -8.37
C PHE A 345 -0.17 28.92 -7.64
N LEU A 346 -0.62 30.18 -7.69
CA LEU A 346 -1.89 30.61 -7.10
C LEU A 346 -3.10 29.96 -7.77
N LYS A 347 -3.12 29.86 -9.11
CA LYS A 347 -4.15 29.13 -9.85
C LYS A 347 -4.26 27.69 -9.37
N TRP A 348 -3.13 27.00 -9.25
CA TRP A 348 -3.13 25.62 -8.80
C TRP A 348 -3.57 25.47 -7.34
N LEU A 349 -3.08 26.33 -6.45
CA LEU A 349 -3.52 26.35 -5.06
C LEU A 349 -5.02 26.56 -4.94
N ALA A 350 -5.59 27.47 -5.74
CA ALA A 350 -7.04 27.71 -5.78
C ALA A 350 -7.81 26.45 -6.20
N VAL A 351 -7.33 25.70 -7.18
CA VAL A 351 -7.92 24.41 -7.58
C VAL A 351 -7.91 23.39 -6.43
N LEU A 352 -6.79 23.28 -5.70
CA LEU A 352 -6.67 22.36 -4.56
C LEU A 352 -7.61 22.75 -3.42
N VAL A 353 -7.66 24.04 -3.05
CA VAL A 353 -8.55 24.56 -2.00
C VAL A 353 -10.02 24.40 -2.40
N ALA A 354 -10.38 24.70 -3.64
CA ALA A 354 -11.74 24.51 -4.15
C ALA A 354 -12.15 23.04 -4.13
N THR A 355 -11.24 22.13 -4.50
CA THR A 355 -11.49 20.67 -4.46
C THR A 355 -11.70 20.19 -3.02
N TYR A 356 -10.84 20.63 -2.09
CA TYR A 356 -10.97 20.31 -0.66
C TYR A 356 -12.30 20.84 -0.10
N GLY A 357 -12.63 22.10 -0.38
CA GLY A 357 -13.89 22.73 0.02
C GLY A 357 -15.11 22.02 -0.58
N GLY A 358 -15.02 21.59 -1.84
CA GLY A 358 -16.05 20.80 -2.52
C GLY A 358 -16.33 19.47 -1.82
N PHE A 359 -15.28 18.77 -1.36
CA PHE A 359 -15.46 17.56 -0.53
C PHE A 359 -16.01 17.86 0.84
N ALA A 360 -15.50 18.89 1.51
CA ALA A 360 -15.99 19.30 2.83
C ALA A 360 -17.49 19.62 2.79
N PHE A 361 -17.96 20.28 1.71
CA PHE A 361 -19.37 20.50 1.45
C PHE A 361 -20.09 19.18 1.16
N TYR A 362 -19.67 18.44 0.13
CA TYR A 362 -20.27 17.17 -0.29
C TYR A 362 -20.46 16.18 0.88
N ASN A 363 -19.44 15.99 1.73
CA ASN A 363 -19.46 15.03 2.83
C ASN A 363 -20.47 15.40 3.94
N ARG A 364 -20.93 16.65 4.02
CA ARG A 364 -21.84 17.14 5.06
C ARG A 364 -23.32 17.07 4.67
N PHE A 365 -23.62 16.88 3.39
CA PHE A 365 -25.00 16.74 2.93
C PHE A 365 -25.51 15.31 3.01
N ASP A 366 -26.82 15.15 2.96
CA ASP A 366 -27.49 13.87 2.82
C ASP A 366 -27.24 13.24 1.44
N LYS A 367 -27.57 11.94 1.31
CA LYS A 367 -27.30 11.15 0.10
C LYS A 367 -28.03 11.67 -1.15
N ALA A 368 -29.20 12.29 -1.02
CA ALA A 368 -29.97 12.82 -2.16
C ALA A 368 -29.33 14.12 -2.67
N THR A 369 -28.97 15.04 -1.78
CA THR A 369 -28.33 16.31 -2.16
C THR A 369 -26.91 16.11 -2.72
N ARG A 370 -26.18 15.11 -2.22
CA ARG A 370 -24.82 14.76 -2.70
C ARG A 370 -24.76 14.44 -4.20
N ILE A 371 -25.86 14.01 -4.83
CA ILE A 371 -25.91 13.68 -6.26
C ILE A 371 -25.48 14.86 -7.13
N TRP A 372 -25.92 16.07 -6.78
CA TRP A 372 -25.61 17.29 -7.51
C TRP A 372 -24.16 17.71 -7.30
N CYS A 373 -23.70 17.67 -6.05
CA CYS A 373 -22.33 18.01 -5.67
C CYS A 373 -21.30 17.05 -6.28
N TYR A 374 -21.68 15.78 -6.51
CA TYR A 374 -20.83 14.77 -7.12
C TYR A 374 -20.36 15.19 -8.52
N SER A 375 -21.22 15.87 -9.30
CA SER A 375 -20.86 16.37 -10.63
C SER A 375 -19.68 17.35 -10.56
N GLY A 376 -19.69 18.28 -9.60
CA GLY A 376 -18.58 19.22 -9.36
C GLY A 376 -17.29 18.52 -8.96
N LEU A 377 -17.36 17.47 -8.14
CA LEU A 377 -16.19 16.65 -7.79
C LEU A 377 -15.65 15.85 -8.97
N GLN A 378 -16.52 15.35 -9.86
CA GLN A 378 -16.09 14.67 -11.08
C GLN A 378 -15.50 15.67 -12.09
N PHE A 379 -16.06 16.88 -12.17
CA PHE A 379 -15.50 17.96 -12.95
C PHE A 379 -14.10 18.34 -12.47
N ALA A 380 -13.91 18.60 -11.16
CA ALA A 380 -12.60 18.86 -10.59
C ALA A 380 -11.60 17.75 -10.94
N ARG A 381 -12.00 16.48 -10.76
CA ARG A 381 -11.15 15.33 -11.09
C ARG A 381 -10.80 15.22 -12.58
N GLY A 382 -11.75 15.50 -13.47
CA GLY A 382 -11.54 15.40 -14.92
C GLY A 382 -10.81 16.61 -15.52
N ALA A 383 -10.99 17.80 -14.94
CA ALA A 383 -10.67 19.08 -15.57
C ALA A 383 -9.69 19.97 -14.78
N ALA A 384 -9.27 19.60 -13.56
CA ALA A 384 -8.41 20.44 -12.72
C ALA A 384 -7.16 20.99 -13.45
N PHE A 385 -6.51 20.15 -14.27
CA PHE A 385 -5.30 20.53 -15.00
C PHE A 385 -5.52 21.70 -16.00
N VAL A 386 -6.75 21.91 -16.47
CA VAL A 386 -7.11 22.97 -17.42
C VAL A 386 -6.87 24.37 -16.84
N ALA A 387 -6.82 24.50 -15.51
CA ALA A 387 -6.47 25.77 -14.86
C ALA A 387 -5.07 26.29 -15.23
N LEU A 388 -4.16 25.38 -15.60
CA LEU A 388 -2.78 25.70 -15.98
C LEU A 388 -2.46 25.38 -17.44
N VAL A 389 -3.14 24.38 -18.00
CA VAL A 389 -2.77 23.78 -19.28
C VAL A 389 -3.87 24.03 -20.30
N PRO A 390 -3.57 24.67 -21.45
CA PRO A 390 -4.55 24.82 -22.51
C PRO A 390 -4.94 23.44 -23.08
N ILE A 391 -6.19 23.30 -23.47
CA ILE A 391 -6.72 22.10 -24.12
C ILE A 391 -7.33 22.45 -25.46
N THR A 392 -7.36 21.48 -26.36
CA THR A 392 -8.08 21.60 -27.62
C THR A 392 -9.59 21.58 -27.38
N LEU A 393 -10.38 22.10 -28.34
CA LEU A 393 -11.84 22.02 -28.28
C LEU A 393 -12.34 20.58 -28.13
N ILE A 394 -11.75 19.64 -28.88
CA ILE A 394 -12.08 18.22 -28.77
C ILE A 394 -11.64 17.61 -27.43
N GLY A 395 -10.55 18.11 -26.84
CA GLY A 395 -10.15 17.79 -25.47
C GLY A 395 -11.21 18.22 -24.45
N ALA A 396 -11.79 19.42 -24.61
CA ALA A 396 -12.85 19.92 -23.74
C ALA A 396 -14.12 19.05 -23.85
N ILE A 397 -14.49 18.66 -25.07
CA ILE A 397 -15.60 17.72 -25.33
C ILE A 397 -15.34 16.38 -24.63
N ALA A 398 -14.13 15.83 -24.73
CA ALA A 398 -13.77 14.57 -24.08
C ALA A 398 -13.82 14.66 -22.55
N VAL A 399 -13.38 15.79 -21.96
CA VAL A 399 -13.51 16.05 -20.52
C VAL A 399 -14.99 16.10 -20.12
N GLY A 400 -15.83 16.83 -20.85
CA GLY A 400 -17.27 16.89 -20.60
C GLY A 400 -17.93 15.51 -20.65
N ALA A 401 -17.62 14.72 -21.68
CA ALA A 401 -18.11 13.34 -21.82
C ALA A 401 -17.68 12.45 -20.65
N HIS A 402 -16.43 12.58 -20.19
CA HIS A 402 -15.91 11.82 -19.05
C HIS A 402 -16.62 12.17 -17.73
N VAL A 403 -16.88 13.46 -17.50
CA VAL A 403 -17.62 13.93 -16.32
C VAL A 403 -19.05 13.38 -16.33
N LEU A 404 -19.75 13.51 -17.46
CA LEU A 404 -21.12 12.98 -17.61
C LEU A 404 -21.17 11.46 -17.42
N ALA A 405 -20.20 10.73 -17.98
CA ALA A 405 -20.13 9.27 -17.87
C ALA A 405 -19.85 8.76 -16.45
N LYS A 406 -19.31 9.60 -15.55
CA LYS A 406 -19.19 9.26 -14.12
C LYS A 406 -20.41 9.71 -13.32
N TRP A 407 -20.98 10.87 -13.66
CA TRP A 407 -22.10 11.45 -12.93
C TRP A 407 -23.43 10.75 -13.21
N VAL A 408 -23.76 10.49 -14.47
CA VAL A 408 -25.07 9.91 -14.85
C VAL A 408 -25.32 8.54 -14.22
N PRO A 409 -24.37 7.57 -14.24
CA PRO A 409 -24.56 6.31 -13.53
C PRO A 409 -24.72 6.49 -12.02
N TYR A 410 -24.04 7.46 -11.41
CA TYR A 410 -24.19 7.77 -9.99
C TYR A 410 -25.58 8.33 -9.67
N TYR A 411 -26.11 9.22 -10.53
CA TYR A 411 -27.46 9.74 -10.45
C TYR A 411 -28.50 8.61 -10.55
N ILE A 412 -28.38 7.75 -11.57
CA ILE A 412 -29.26 6.59 -11.78
C ILE A 412 -29.21 5.65 -10.56
N TYR A 413 -28.01 5.30 -10.11
CA TYR A 413 -27.82 4.42 -8.95
C TYR A 413 -28.50 4.94 -7.68
N ARG A 414 -28.58 6.27 -7.51
CA ARG A 414 -29.16 6.90 -6.33
C ARG A 414 -30.67 7.11 -6.40
N LEU A 415 -31.26 7.24 -7.60
CA LEU A 415 -32.69 7.52 -7.76
C LEU A 415 -33.50 6.34 -8.30
N GLY A 416 -32.91 5.48 -9.14
CA GLY A 416 -33.62 4.47 -9.93
C GLY A 416 -33.83 3.11 -9.26
N GLY A 417 -33.43 2.94 -8.00
CA GLY A 417 -33.47 1.63 -7.34
C GLY A 417 -32.51 0.61 -7.98
N LYS A 418 -32.55 -0.66 -7.52
CA LYS A 418 -31.65 -1.73 -8.00
C LYS A 418 -32.07 -2.32 -9.36
N ASP A 419 -33.17 -1.85 -9.95
CA ASP A 419 -33.86 -2.51 -11.05
C ASP A 419 -33.39 -2.07 -12.45
N TRP A 420 -32.57 -1.00 -12.52
CA TRP A 420 -32.01 -0.54 -13.79
C TRP A 420 -30.66 -1.23 -14.07
N PRO A 421 -30.39 -1.73 -15.30
CA PRO A 421 -29.13 -2.39 -15.61
C PRO A 421 -27.94 -1.47 -15.30
N SER A 422 -26.83 -2.09 -14.87
CA SER A 422 -25.59 -1.36 -14.64
C SER A 422 -25.15 -0.63 -15.91
N ALA A 423 -25.12 0.70 -15.87
CA ALA A 423 -24.62 1.49 -16.97
C ALA A 423 -23.12 1.21 -17.20
N SER A 424 -22.79 0.81 -18.41
CA SER A 424 -21.41 0.51 -18.84
C SER A 424 -20.64 1.82 -19.02
N HIS A 425 -19.68 2.11 -18.13
CA HIS A 425 -19.05 3.42 -18.02
C HIS A 425 -18.36 3.87 -19.33
N PHE A 426 -17.61 2.98 -19.98
CA PHE A 426 -16.85 3.34 -21.19
C PHE A 426 -17.76 3.52 -22.40
N VAL A 427 -18.80 2.71 -22.53
CA VAL A 427 -19.82 2.90 -23.58
C VAL A 427 -20.56 4.22 -23.37
N THR A 428 -20.98 4.55 -22.15
CA THR A 428 -21.62 5.83 -21.83
C THR A 428 -20.70 7.01 -22.17
N ARG A 429 -19.40 6.92 -21.85
CA ARG A 429 -18.43 7.96 -22.21
C ARG A 429 -18.28 8.12 -23.72
N LEU A 430 -18.12 7.01 -24.45
CA LEU A 430 -18.01 7.05 -25.90
C LEU A 430 -19.26 7.68 -26.53
N LEU A 431 -20.45 7.32 -26.04
CA LEU A 431 -21.71 7.89 -26.52
C LEU A 431 -21.78 9.40 -26.27
N PHE A 432 -21.49 9.87 -25.05
CA PHE A 432 -21.46 11.31 -24.78
C PHE A 432 -20.40 12.04 -25.60
N PHE A 433 -19.23 11.43 -25.79
CA PHE A 433 -18.18 12.00 -26.64
C PHE A 433 -18.66 12.19 -28.07
N MET A 434 -19.31 11.17 -28.66
CA MET A 434 -19.85 11.25 -30.02
C MET A 434 -20.97 12.30 -30.12
N ILE A 435 -21.93 12.30 -29.20
CA ILE A 435 -23.05 13.26 -29.21
C ILE A 435 -22.53 14.70 -29.11
N LEU A 436 -21.67 14.99 -28.14
CA LEU A 436 -21.12 16.33 -27.95
C LEU A 436 -20.25 16.75 -29.15
N THR A 437 -19.50 15.82 -29.73
CA THR A 437 -18.70 16.10 -30.94
C THR A 437 -19.60 16.47 -32.12
N VAL A 438 -20.68 15.73 -32.36
CA VAL A 438 -21.64 16.04 -33.44
C VAL A 438 -22.31 17.39 -33.19
N LEU A 439 -22.76 17.66 -31.96
CA LEU A 439 -23.40 18.93 -31.62
C LEU A 439 -22.48 20.13 -31.88
N VAL A 440 -21.22 20.05 -31.43
CA VAL A 440 -20.23 21.12 -31.67
C VAL A 440 -19.85 21.19 -33.15
N GLY A 441 -19.72 20.06 -33.84
CA GLY A 441 -19.46 20.03 -35.28
C GLY A 441 -20.57 20.67 -36.11
N LEU A 442 -21.83 20.51 -35.71
CA LEU A 442 -22.98 21.19 -36.32
C LEU A 442 -23.01 22.68 -35.99
N ALA A 443 -22.64 23.08 -34.76
CA ALA A 443 -22.69 24.47 -34.33
C ALA A 443 -21.52 25.32 -34.83
N SER A 444 -20.33 24.73 -35.00
CA SER A 444 -19.08 25.45 -35.28
C SER A 444 -18.33 24.94 -36.51
N GLY A 445 -18.84 23.91 -37.18
CA GLY A 445 -18.20 23.26 -38.33
C GLY A 445 -17.29 22.09 -37.94
N PHE A 446 -17.35 20.99 -38.70
CA PHE A 446 -16.54 19.79 -38.45
C PHE A 446 -15.03 20.02 -38.61
N SER A 447 -14.60 21.02 -39.38
CA SER A 447 -13.19 21.38 -39.50
C SER A 447 -12.58 21.87 -38.18
N ALA A 448 -13.38 22.46 -37.29
CA ALA A 448 -12.93 22.97 -35.98
C ALA A 448 -12.57 21.85 -34.98
N ILE A 449 -13.09 20.64 -35.21
CA ILE A 449 -12.86 19.47 -34.35
C ILE A 449 -11.95 18.43 -35.00
N TRP A 450 -11.81 18.43 -36.32
CA TRP A 450 -11.04 17.43 -37.04
C TRP A 450 -9.53 17.62 -36.86
N GLY A 451 -8.83 16.54 -36.51
CA GLY A 451 -7.37 16.56 -36.34
C GLY A 451 -6.84 15.34 -35.59
N TRP A 452 -5.54 15.33 -35.36
CA TRP A 452 -4.87 14.21 -34.68
C TRP A 452 -5.37 14.00 -33.24
N SER A 453 -5.72 15.07 -32.53
CA SER A 453 -6.28 14.98 -31.17
C SER A 453 -7.66 14.31 -31.18
N PHE A 454 -8.50 14.60 -32.19
CA PHE A 454 -9.78 13.92 -32.37
C PHE A 454 -9.58 12.43 -32.66
N ALA A 455 -8.72 12.09 -33.61
CA ALA A 455 -8.44 10.70 -33.95
C ALA A 455 -7.91 9.91 -32.74
N ALA A 456 -6.98 10.49 -31.97
CA ALA A 456 -6.41 9.86 -30.78
C ALA A 456 -7.46 9.66 -29.66
N LEU A 457 -8.27 10.68 -29.36
CA LEU A 457 -9.34 10.59 -28.36
C LEU A 457 -10.44 9.61 -28.77
N LEU A 458 -10.83 9.59 -30.05
CA LEU A 458 -11.79 8.63 -30.58
C LEU A 458 -11.24 7.20 -30.47
N ALA A 459 -10.02 6.97 -30.97
CA ALA A 459 -9.38 5.65 -30.91
C ALA A 459 -9.25 5.15 -29.47
N TRP A 460 -8.85 6.03 -28.54
CA TRP A 460 -8.78 5.70 -27.12
C TRP A 460 -10.15 5.35 -26.53
N ASN A 461 -11.19 6.16 -26.78
CA ASN A 461 -12.53 5.87 -26.28
C ASN A 461 -13.09 4.55 -26.83
N VAL A 462 -12.93 4.29 -28.13
CA VAL A 462 -13.34 3.02 -28.76
C VAL A 462 -12.56 1.86 -28.16
N PHE A 463 -11.24 1.99 -28.01
CA PHE A 463 -10.42 0.95 -27.41
C PHE A 463 -10.87 0.63 -25.98
N ARG A 464 -11.12 1.64 -25.13
CA ARG A 464 -11.61 1.42 -23.76
C ARG A 464 -13.00 0.79 -23.74
N ALA A 465 -13.88 1.19 -24.65
CA ALA A 465 -15.26 0.70 -24.72
C ALA A 465 -15.39 -0.68 -25.39
N ARG A 466 -14.38 -1.20 -26.12
CA ARG A 466 -14.50 -2.38 -26.99
C ARG A 466 -15.20 -3.60 -26.37
N HIS A 467 -14.89 -3.94 -25.12
CA HIS A 467 -15.45 -5.11 -24.46
C HIS A 467 -16.88 -4.85 -23.99
N GLU A 468 -17.14 -3.68 -23.41
CA GLU A 468 -18.49 -3.27 -23.02
C GLU A 468 -19.40 -3.13 -24.25
N LEU A 469 -18.90 -2.53 -25.33
CA LEU A 469 -19.61 -2.38 -26.60
C LEU A 469 -19.98 -3.75 -27.19
N SER A 470 -19.01 -4.68 -27.24
CA SER A 470 -19.27 -6.05 -27.69
C SER A 470 -20.30 -6.75 -26.82
N ALA A 471 -20.24 -6.58 -25.49
CA ALA A 471 -21.19 -7.18 -24.56
C ALA A 471 -22.59 -6.57 -24.71
N THR A 472 -22.71 -5.25 -24.85
CA THR A 472 -23.98 -4.55 -25.08
C THR A 472 -24.62 -5.00 -26.40
N LEU A 473 -23.83 -5.10 -27.48
CA LEU A 473 -24.34 -5.58 -28.77
C LEU A 473 -24.77 -7.05 -28.72
N ALA A 474 -24.01 -7.90 -28.03
CA ALA A 474 -24.37 -9.31 -27.87
C ALA A 474 -25.61 -9.52 -26.99
N ALA A 475 -25.82 -8.66 -25.99
CA ALA A 475 -26.99 -8.70 -25.11
C ALA A 475 -28.24 -8.04 -25.73
N ALA A 476 -28.09 -7.32 -26.84
CA ALA A 476 -29.19 -6.61 -27.48
C ALA A 476 -30.24 -7.61 -27.99
N LYS A 477 -31.46 -7.52 -27.44
CA LYS A 477 -32.64 -8.26 -27.90
C LYS A 477 -33.64 -7.27 -28.46
N ARG A 478 -34.09 -7.53 -29.68
CA ARG A 478 -35.22 -6.83 -30.28
C ARG A 478 -36.50 -7.24 -29.55
N LEU A 479 -37.23 -6.26 -29.02
CA LEU A 479 -38.46 -6.49 -28.27
C LEU A 479 -39.59 -7.07 -29.13
N ASP A 480 -39.51 -6.87 -30.45
CA ASP A 480 -40.47 -7.37 -31.42
C ASP A 480 -40.14 -8.79 -31.93
N THR A 481 -39.07 -9.42 -31.44
CA THR A 481 -38.79 -10.84 -31.69
C THR A 481 -39.25 -11.68 -30.50
N PRO A 482 -40.09 -12.71 -30.70
CA PRO A 482 -40.48 -13.61 -29.62
C PRO A 482 -39.24 -14.26 -28.99
N PRO A 483 -39.25 -14.51 -27.66
CA PRO A 483 -38.13 -15.14 -26.99
C PRO A 483 -37.87 -16.51 -27.64
N ARG A 484 -36.64 -16.70 -28.14
CA ARG A 484 -36.15 -17.99 -28.66
C ARG A 484 -35.90 -18.98 -27.54
#